data_AF-A0A0B1SRK5-F1
#
_entry.id   AF-A0A0B1SRK5-F1
#
_cell.length_a   1.000
_cell.length_b   1.000
_cell.length_c   1.000
_cell.angle_alpha   90.00
_cell.angle_beta   90.00
_cell.angle_gamma   90.00
#
_symmetry.space_group_name_H-M   'P 1'
#
loop_
_entity.id
_entity.type
_entity.pdbx_description
1 polymer ?
#
loop_
_entity_poly.entity_id
_entity_poly.type
_entity_poly.pdbx_seq_one_letter_code
_entity_poly.pdbx_strand_id
1 'polypeptide(L)'
;MFSPKMKSQGWRFVTYALLHAGLIHLLGNMIVQLLIGVPLEVVHKPWRIGPLYLMAVLSGSLLQYTLDPKVYVVGASAGVYALLTAHLANVVINWAEMPYRWVRLTLLSIFLIFDIGTALIRRFCMDECDTVSHSAHIAGGITGFLFGVVILYNVVERPWEKIIKYICIALYVAFLGFTLSLTIFQDPDASPLWDSSKCTDIE
;
A
#
# COMPACT_ATOMS: atom_id res chain seq x y z
N MET A 1 -2.05 16.70 2.75
CA MET A 1 -1.16 15.94 3.67
C MET A 1 -2.03 15.35 4.75
N PHE A 2 -1.72 14.13 5.17
CA PHE A 2 -2.34 13.52 6.33
C PHE A 2 -1.63 14.03 7.59
N SER A 3 -2.41 14.57 8.52
CA SER A 3 -1.93 15.03 9.83
C SER A 3 -2.71 14.27 10.90
N PRO A 4 -2.03 13.46 11.73
CA PRO A 4 -2.69 12.70 12.79
C PRO A 4 -3.55 13.56 13.74
N LYS A 5 -3.06 14.75 14.10
CA LYS A 5 -3.79 15.71 14.95
C LYS A 5 -5.10 16.21 14.35
N MET A 6 -5.26 16.10 13.03
CA MET A 6 -6.47 16.51 12.30
C MET A 6 -7.31 15.32 11.84
N LYS A 7 -7.31 14.20 12.58
CA LYS A 7 -8.07 12.99 12.22
C LYS A 7 -9.59 13.19 12.06
N SER A 8 -10.17 14.25 12.62
CA SER A 8 -11.57 14.63 12.38
C SER A 8 -11.84 15.08 10.93
N GLN A 9 -10.79 15.51 10.21
CA GLN A 9 -10.86 15.93 8.81
C GLN A 9 -10.75 14.72 7.89
N GLY A 10 -11.82 13.92 7.80
CA GLY A 10 -11.84 12.61 7.13
C GLY A 10 -11.30 12.57 5.69
N TRP A 11 -11.41 13.67 4.94
CA TRP A 11 -10.86 13.75 3.58
C TRP A 11 -9.33 13.62 3.53
N ARG A 12 -8.62 13.90 4.63
CA ARG A 12 -7.15 13.80 4.71
C ARG A 12 -6.63 12.38 4.64
N PHE A 13 -7.46 11.39 4.97
CA PHE A 13 -7.11 9.96 4.86
C PHE A 13 -6.97 9.50 3.41
N VAL A 14 -7.48 10.27 2.45
CA VAL A 14 -7.39 9.94 1.02
C VAL A 14 -6.59 11.01 0.25
N THR A 15 -6.88 12.28 0.49
CA THR A 15 -6.29 13.40 -0.28
C THR A 15 -4.79 13.60 -0.06
N TYR A 16 -4.18 12.96 0.95
CA TYR A 16 -2.73 13.01 1.11
C TYR A 16 -1.96 12.40 -0.07
N ALA A 17 -2.58 11.48 -0.80
CA ALA A 17 -2.01 10.86 -2.00
C ALA A 17 -1.77 11.85 -3.15
N LEU A 18 -2.41 13.01 -3.12
CA LEU A 18 -2.27 14.05 -4.15
C LEU A 18 -1.06 14.97 -3.90
N LEU A 19 -0.47 14.94 -2.70
CA LEU A 19 0.71 15.74 -2.37
C LEU A 19 1.97 14.88 -2.38
N HIS A 20 3.11 15.46 -2.72
CA HIS A 20 4.39 14.77 -2.76
C HIS A 20 5.49 15.64 -2.17
N ALA A 21 6.47 15.00 -1.53
CA ALA A 21 7.67 15.65 -0.99
C ALA A 21 8.70 15.89 -2.10
N GLY A 22 8.41 16.85 -2.99
CA GLY A 22 9.31 17.25 -4.08
C GLY A 22 9.12 16.51 -5.40
N LEU A 23 9.83 16.99 -6.42
CA LEU A 23 9.64 16.57 -7.81
C LEU A 23 10.06 15.11 -8.06
N ILE A 24 11.19 14.68 -7.49
CA ILE A 24 11.69 13.30 -7.67
C ILE A 24 10.69 12.30 -7.08
N HIS A 25 10.13 12.59 -5.91
CA HIS A 25 9.12 11.74 -5.27
C HIS A 25 7.84 11.66 -6.11
N LEU A 26 7.38 12.78 -6.66
CA LEU A 26 6.23 12.81 -7.58
C LEU A 26 6.50 11.99 -8.86
N LEU A 27 7.60 12.27 -9.55
CA LEU A 27 7.95 11.60 -10.81
C LEU A 27 8.15 10.10 -10.60
N GLY A 28 8.80 9.68 -9.51
CA GLY A 28 8.96 8.28 -9.16
C GLY A 28 7.63 7.56 -9.00
N ASN A 29 6.68 8.14 -8.25
CA ASN A 29 5.34 7.59 -8.12
C ASN A 29 4.62 7.53 -9.46
N MET A 30 4.63 8.61 -10.25
CA MET A 30 3.95 8.64 -11.54
C MET A 30 4.49 7.60 -12.52
N ILE A 31 5.81 7.46 -12.63
CA ILE A 31 6.45 6.49 -13.53
C ILE A 31 6.04 5.08 -13.13
N VAL A 32 6.24 4.70 -11.87
CA VAL A 32 5.91 3.34 -11.42
C VAL A 32 4.41 3.10 -11.54
N GLN A 33 3.57 4.03 -11.07
CA GLN A 33 2.11 3.94 -11.14
C GLN A 33 1.60 3.75 -12.57
N LEU A 34 2.12 4.49 -13.54
CA LEU A 34 1.69 4.34 -14.94
C LEU A 34 2.19 3.02 -15.53
N LEU A 35 3.44 2.64 -15.26
CA LEU A 35 4.02 1.40 -15.79
C LEU A 35 3.30 0.14 -15.29
N ILE A 36 2.92 0.10 -14.01
CA ILE A 36 2.24 -1.08 -13.43
C ILE A 36 0.72 -0.95 -13.45
N GLY A 37 0.20 0.26 -13.24
CA GLY A 37 -1.24 0.52 -13.13
C GLY A 37 -1.96 0.41 -14.47
N VAL A 38 -1.41 0.97 -15.55
CA VAL A 38 -2.09 0.96 -16.87
C VAL A 38 -2.31 -0.47 -17.38
N PRO A 39 -1.32 -1.39 -17.38
CA PRO A 39 -1.56 -2.77 -17.77
C PRO A 39 -2.64 -3.46 -16.92
N LEU A 40 -2.63 -3.20 -15.61
CA LEU A 40 -3.57 -3.78 -14.67
C LEU A 40 -4.99 -3.25 -14.91
N GLU A 41 -5.14 -1.96 -15.21
CA GLU A 41 -6.40 -1.30 -15.55
C GLU A 41 -6.95 -1.74 -16.91
N VAL A 42 -6.11 -1.94 -17.93
CA VAL A 42 -6.57 -2.43 -19.25
C VAL A 42 -7.22 -3.81 -19.13
N VAL A 43 -6.61 -4.69 -18.33
CA VAL A 43 -7.06 -6.08 -18.09
C VAL A 43 -8.28 -6.12 -17.17
N HIS A 44 -8.21 -5.43 -16.03
CA HIS A 44 -9.20 -5.56 -14.95
C HIS A 44 -10.21 -4.42 -14.88
N LYS A 45 -10.04 -3.38 -15.70
CA LYS A 45 -10.93 -2.23 -15.85
C LYS A 45 -10.86 -1.21 -14.69
N PRO A 46 -11.09 0.08 -14.97
CA PRO A 46 -10.96 1.16 -13.99
C PRO A 46 -11.84 0.98 -12.75
N TRP A 47 -13.04 0.43 -12.89
CA TRP A 47 -13.96 0.25 -11.76
C TRP A 47 -13.51 -0.79 -10.74
N ARG A 48 -12.47 -1.59 -11.05
CA ARG A 48 -11.79 -2.45 -10.05
C ARG A 48 -10.54 -1.75 -9.52
N ILE A 49 -9.76 -1.13 -10.40
CA ILE A 49 -8.43 -0.61 -10.04
C ILE A 49 -8.51 0.70 -9.26
N GLY A 50 -9.44 1.59 -9.62
CA GLY A 50 -9.71 2.82 -8.88
C GLY A 50 -10.05 2.57 -7.40
N PRO A 51 -11.06 1.75 -7.08
CA PRO A 51 -11.37 1.40 -5.69
C PRO A 51 -10.22 0.70 -4.97
N LEU A 52 -9.47 -0.20 -5.62
CA LEU A 52 -8.29 -0.83 -5.02
C LEU A 52 -7.26 0.19 -4.58
N TYR A 53 -6.96 1.14 -5.47
CA TYR A 53 -6.00 2.20 -5.21
C TYR A 53 -6.46 3.11 -4.06
N LEU A 54 -7.72 3.56 -4.09
CA LEU A 54 -8.27 4.45 -3.04
C LEU A 54 -8.35 3.75 -1.68
N MET A 55 -8.73 2.46 -1.66
CA MET A 55 -8.74 1.68 -0.44
C MET A 55 -7.34 1.49 0.13
N ALA A 56 -6.33 1.33 -0.72
CA ALA A 56 -4.94 1.23 -0.27
C ALA A 56 -4.43 2.54 0.33
N VAL A 57 -4.77 3.68 -0.26
CA VAL A 57 -4.47 5.01 0.29
C VAL A 57 -5.14 5.19 1.66
N LEU A 58 -6.42 4.83 1.78
CA LEU A 58 -7.14 4.85 3.06
C LEU A 58 -6.45 3.96 4.09
N SER A 59 -6.20 2.69 3.77
CA SER A 59 -5.49 1.74 4.62
C SER A 59 -4.10 2.25 5.03
N GLY A 60 -3.40 2.94 4.11
CA GLY A 60 -2.08 3.51 4.34
C GLY A 60 -2.07 4.56 5.45
N SER A 61 -2.98 5.54 5.36
CA SER A 61 -3.10 6.56 6.39
C SER A 61 -3.62 6.01 7.72
N LEU A 62 -4.54 5.02 7.70
CA LEU A 62 -5.00 4.34 8.91
C LEU A 62 -3.85 3.61 9.60
N LEU A 63 -3.11 2.74 8.89
CA LEU A 63 -2.00 1.99 9.51
C LEU A 63 -0.88 2.91 9.97
N GLN A 64 -0.54 3.96 9.21
CA GLN A 64 0.42 4.96 9.68
C GLN A 64 -0.04 5.54 11.02
N TYR A 65 -1.28 6.04 11.12
CA TYR A 65 -1.76 6.63 12.36
C TYR A 65 -1.61 5.67 13.54
N THR A 66 -1.91 4.39 13.32
CA THR A 66 -1.79 3.39 14.39
C THR A 66 -0.35 3.15 14.86
N LEU A 67 0.62 3.14 13.94
CA LEU A 67 2.01 2.80 14.26
C LEU A 67 2.85 4.01 14.65
N ASP A 68 2.57 5.17 14.07
CA ASP A 68 3.28 6.41 14.31
C ASP A 68 2.32 7.61 14.23
N PRO A 69 1.57 7.88 15.32
CA PRO A 69 0.56 8.94 15.36
C PRO A 69 1.18 10.35 15.40
N LYS A 70 2.50 10.50 15.31
CA LYS A 70 3.17 11.80 15.37
C LYS A 70 3.67 12.30 14.00
N VAL A 71 3.76 11.40 13.02
CA VAL A 71 4.36 11.70 11.72
C VAL A 71 3.32 11.98 10.65
N TYR A 72 3.61 12.98 9.82
CA TYR A 72 2.80 13.37 8.67
C TYR A 72 3.04 12.44 7.47
N VAL A 73 2.01 12.25 6.64
CA VAL A 73 2.15 11.48 5.39
C VAL A 73 1.74 12.30 4.18
N VAL A 74 2.54 12.19 3.13
CA VAL A 74 2.29 12.67 1.78
C VAL A 74 2.76 11.61 0.79
N GLY A 75 2.07 11.50 -0.34
CA GLY A 75 2.51 10.65 -1.45
C GLY A 75 1.49 9.58 -1.82
N ALA A 76 1.46 9.24 -3.10
CA ALA A 76 0.58 8.24 -3.69
C ALA A 76 1.06 6.79 -3.47
N SER A 77 2.20 6.61 -2.80
CA SER A 77 2.94 5.34 -2.77
C SER A 77 2.17 4.16 -2.18
N ALA A 78 1.28 4.36 -1.20
CA ALA A 78 0.39 3.29 -0.71
C ALA A 78 -0.43 2.67 -1.85
N GLY A 79 -0.94 3.50 -2.76
CA GLY A 79 -1.63 3.03 -3.96
C GLY A 79 -0.69 2.35 -4.96
N VAL A 80 0.53 2.85 -5.14
CA VAL A 80 1.56 2.23 -5.99
C VAL A 80 1.92 0.82 -5.50
N TYR A 81 2.17 0.64 -4.20
CA TYR A 81 2.43 -0.69 -3.63
C TYR A 81 1.21 -1.61 -3.76
N ALA A 82 0.00 -1.07 -3.68
CA ALA A 82 -1.20 -1.85 -3.91
C ALA A 82 -1.32 -2.33 -5.37
N LEU A 83 -0.95 -1.51 -6.35
CA LEU A 83 -0.90 -1.95 -7.75
C LEU A 83 0.16 -3.04 -7.95
N LEU A 84 1.32 -2.91 -7.29
CA LEU A 84 2.38 -3.91 -7.35
C LEU A 84 1.92 -5.26 -6.78
N THR A 85 1.35 -5.28 -5.58
CA THR A 85 0.87 -6.52 -4.97
C THR A 85 -0.44 -7.03 -5.58
N ALA A 86 -1.23 -6.16 -6.22
CA ALA A 86 -2.35 -6.58 -7.07
C ALA A 86 -1.88 -7.37 -8.29
N HIS A 87 -0.69 -7.07 -8.85
CA HIS A 87 -0.12 -7.95 -9.86
C HIS A 87 0.19 -9.34 -9.31
N LEU A 88 0.68 -9.44 -8.07
CA LEU A 88 0.91 -10.72 -7.40
C LEU A 88 -0.41 -11.46 -7.15
N ALA A 89 -1.44 -10.78 -6.66
CA ALA A 89 -2.78 -11.35 -6.50
C ALA A 89 -3.32 -11.89 -7.84
N ASN A 90 -3.16 -11.13 -8.92
CA ASN A 90 -3.55 -11.57 -10.26
C ASN A 90 -2.79 -12.83 -10.71
N VAL A 91 -1.48 -12.91 -10.44
CA VAL A 91 -0.67 -14.12 -10.71
C VAL A 91 -1.18 -15.32 -9.92
N VAL A 92 -1.55 -15.14 -8.66
CA VAL A 92 -2.06 -16.22 -7.79
C VAL A 92 -3.41 -16.74 -8.29
N ILE A 93 -4.38 -15.87 -8.54
CA ILE A 93 -5.74 -16.28 -8.89
C ILE A 93 -5.88 -16.78 -10.34
N ASN A 94 -4.97 -16.40 -11.24
CA ASN A 94 -4.99 -16.82 -12.65
C ASN A 94 -3.76 -17.66 -13.01
N TRP A 95 -3.16 -18.35 -12.03
CA TRP A 95 -1.86 -19.01 -12.20
C TRP A 95 -1.83 -20.01 -13.36
N ALA A 96 -2.89 -20.82 -13.52
CA ALA A 96 -2.93 -21.86 -14.54
C ALA A 96 -3.18 -21.28 -15.95
N GLU A 97 -3.86 -20.15 -16.03
CA GLU A 97 -4.34 -19.50 -17.24
C GLU A 97 -3.38 -18.40 -17.73
N MET A 98 -2.43 -17.98 -16.89
CA MET A 98 -1.51 -16.88 -17.19
C MET A 98 -0.29 -17.31 -18.02
N PRO A 99 -0.13 -16.80 -19.25
CA PRO A 99 1.09 -17.04 -20.03
C PRO A 99 2.27 -16.32 -19.37
N TYR A 100 3.47 -16.91 -19.50
CA TYR A 100 4.72 -16.36 -18.96
C TYR A 100 4.69 -16.04 -17.45
N ARG A 101 3.84 -16.73 -16.67
CA ARG A 101 3.68 -16.54 -15.22
C ARG A 101 4.99 -16.49 -14.44
N TRP A 102 5.96 -17.34 -14.80
CA TRP A 102 7.28 -17.35 -14.16
C TRP A 102 8.08 -16.09 -14.46
N VAL A 103 8.10 -15.61 -15.71
CA VAL A 103 8.78 -14.36 -16.08
C VAL A 103 8.16 -13.19 -15.32
N ARG A 104 6.84 -13.10 -15.29
CA ARG A 104 6.12 -12.05 -14.56
C ARG A 104 6.42 -12.10 -13.06
N LEU A 105 6.38 -13.29 -12.46
CA LEU A 105 6.71 -13.48 -11.04
C LEU A 105 8.17 -13.08 -10.76
N THR A 106 9.12 -13.50 -11.60
CA THR A 106 10.53 -13.13 -11.46
C THR A 106 10.75 -11.63 -11.54
N LEU A 107 10.14 -10.93 -12.50
CA LEU A 107 10.26 -9.48 -12.63
C LEU A 107 9.66 -8.75 -11.42
N LEU A 108 8.49 -9.18 -10.93
CA LEU A 108 7.88 -8.63 -9.72
C LEU A 108 8.76 -8.87 -8.49
N SER A 109 9.31 -10.08 -8.35
CA SER A 109 10.20 -10.43 -7.24
C SER A 109 11.50 -9.62 -7.27
N ILE A 110 12.14 -9.45 -8.43
CA ILE A 110 13.34 -8.62 -8.56
C ILE A 110 13.05 -7.17 -8.14
N PHE A 111 11.95 -6.60 -8.65
CA PHE A 111 11.54 -5.25 -8.29
C PHE A 111 11.31 -5.11 -6.78
N LEU A 112 10.55 -6.03 -6.17
CA LEU A 112 10.23 -6.00 -4.75
C LEU A 112 11.48 -6.21 -3.87
N ILE A 113 12.38 -7.12 -4.26
CA ILE A 113 13.65 -7.35 -3.56
C ILE A 113 14.52 -6.11 -3.61
N PHE A 114 14.64 -5.46 -4.78
CA PHE A 114 15.41 -4.24 -4.91
C PHE A 114 14.81 -3.11 -4.06
N ASP A 115 13.50 -2.90 -4.16
CA ASP A 115 12.78 -1.86 -3.42
C ASP A 115 12.93 -2.04 -1.89
N ILE A 116 12.58 -3.21 -1.36
CA ILE A 116 12.73 -3.54 0.06
C ILE A 116 14.20 -3.50 0.47
N GLY A 117 15.11 -4.02 -0.36
CA GLY A 117 16.55 -4.01 -0.10
C GLY A 117 17.08 -2.60 0.08
N THR A 118 16.72 -1.66 -0.81
CA THR A 118 17.13 -0.26 -0.66
C THR A 118 16.50 0.40 0.57
N ALA A 119 15.25 0.07 0.91
CA ALA A 119 14.59 0.56 2.12
C ALA A 119 15.31 0.08 3.40
N LEU A 120 15.69 -1.20 3.46
CA LEU A 120 16.44 -1.77 4.57
C LEU A 120 17.84 -1.15 4.69
N ILE A 121 18.55 -0.95 3.57
CA ILE A 121 19.86 -0.29 3.56
C ILE A 121 19.74 1.14 4.09
N ARG A 122 18.78 1.93 3.59
CA ARG A 122 18.54 3.30 4.10
C ARG A 122 18.24 3.30 5.60
N ARG A 123 17.45 2.35 6.08
CA ARG A 123 17.05 2.27 7.49
C ARG A 123 18.20 1.88 8.42
N PHE A 124 18.96 0.86 8.05
CA PHE A 124 19.92 0.20 8.95
C PHE A 124 21.39 0.51 8.66
N CYS A 125 21.72 0.97 7.46
CA CYS A 125 23.11 1.18 7.04
C CYS A 125 23.43 2.65 6.73
N MET A 126 22.44 3.54 6.69
CA MET A 126 22.63 4.97 6.46
C MET A 126 22.17 5.78 7.69
N ASP A 127 22.89 6.87 7.98
CA ASP A 127 22.57 7.82 9.05
C ASP A 127 21.88 9.07 8.47
N GLU A 128 20.93 8.84 7.56
CA GLU A 128 20.08 9.89 7.00
C GLU A 128 18.65 9.77 7.54
N CYS A 129 17.93 10.88 7.61
CA CYS A 129 16.52 10.87 7.95
C CYS A 129 15.72 10.18 6.82
N ASP A 130 15.09 9.06 7.16
CA ASP A 130 14.19 8.34 6.26
C ASP A 130 12.78 8.93 6.34
N THR A 131 12.45 9.80 5.38
CA THR A 131 11.13 10.44 5.30
C THR A 131 10.06 9.55 4.66
N VAL A 132 10.37 8.28 4.38
CA VAL A 132 9.43 7.33 3.73
C VAL A 132 8.52 6.68 4.76
N SER A 133 7.21 6.73 4.51
CA SER A 133 6.21 6.02 5.33
C SER A 133 6.15 4.53 4.94
N HIS A 134 6.99 3.72 5.58
CA HIS A 134 7.01 2.26 5.39
C HIS A 134 5.69 1.60 5.77
N SER A 135 5.02 2.10 6.81
CA SER A 135 3.71 1.60 7.24
C SER A 135 2.65 1.78 6.15
N ALA A 136 2.64 2.91 5.44
CA ALA A 136 1.73 3.14 4.33
C ALA A 136 2.02 2.21 3.14
N HIS A 137 3.30 1.92 2.87
CA HIS A 137 3.69 0.93 1.85
C HIS A 137 3.22 -0.48 2.22
N ILE A 138 3.41 -0.89 3.48
CA ILE A 138 2.97 -2.19 4.00
C ILE A 138 1.44 -2.32 3.89
N ALA A 139 0.69 -1.32 4.37
CA ALA A 139 -0.77 -1.29 4.24
C ALA A 139 -1.24 -1.32 2.78
N GLY A 140 -0.55 -0.58 1.91
CA GLY A 140 -0.77 -0.62 0.47
C GLY A 140 -0.58 -2.03 -0.09
N GLY A 141 0.53 -2.68 0.26
CA GLY A 141 0.85 -4.05 -0.13
C GLY A 141 -0.19 -5.07 0.35
N ILE A 142 -0.59 -5.00 1.63
CA ILE A 142 -1.65 -5.83 2.22
C ILE A 142 -2.96 -5.62 1.46
N THR A 143 -3.34 -4.37 1.24
CA THR A 143 -4.58 -4.02 0.52
C THR A 143 -4.56 -4.55 -0.90
N GLY A 144 -3.51 -4.25 -1.67
CA GLY A 144 -3.39 -4.68 -3.07
C GLY A 144 -3.43 -6.20 -3.23
N PHE A 145 -2.83 -6.95 -2.30
CA PHE A 145 -2.89 -8.41 -2.35
C PHE A 145 -4.25 -8.94 -1.92
N LEU A 146 -4.70 -8.65 -0.70
CA LEU A 146 -5.92 -9.23 -0.13
C LEU A 146 -7.16 -8.74 -0.88
N PHE A 147 -7.29 -7.43 -1.10
CA PHE A 147 -8.42 -6.87 -1.83
C PHE A 147 -8.31 -7.19 -3.32
N GLY A 148 -7.10 -7.27 -3.88
CA GLY A 148 -6.87 -7.71 -5.26
C GLY A 148 -7.41 -9.11 -5.54
N VAL A 149 -7.14 -10.09 -4.67
CA VAL A 149 -7.71 -11.45 -4.80
C VAL A 149 -9.24 -11.43 -4.86
N VAL A 150 -9.88 -10.47 -4.18
CA VAL A 150 -11.33 -10.37 -4.10
C VAL A 150 -11.95 -9.73 -5.34
N ILE A 151 -11.34 -8.66 -5.85
CA ILE A 151 -11.97 -7.83 -6.88
C ILE A 151 -11.49 -8.10 -8.29
N LEU A 152 -10.26 -8.60 -8.47
CA LEU A 152 -9.66 -8.75 -9.79
C LEU A 152 -10.38 -9.82 -10.60
N TYR A 153 -10.23 -9.71 -11.92
CA TYR A 153 -10.83 -10.68 -12.83
C TYR A 153 -10.17 -12.04 -12.65
N ASN A 154 -10.95 -13.06 -12.30
CA ASN A 154 -10.54 -14.46 -12.33
C ASN A 154 -11.12 -15.12 -13.59
N VAL A 155 -10.26 -15.66 -14.44
CA VAL A 155 -10.62 -16.26 -15.73
C VAL A 155 -11.38 -17.58 -15.53
N VAL A 156 -10.89 -18.44 -14.62
CA VAL A 156 -11.51 -19.74 -14.31
C VAL A 156 -11.58 -19.89 -12.80
N GLU A 157 -12.73 -19.58 -12.21
CA GLU A 157 -12.89 -19.63 -10.76
C GLU A 157 -13.04 -21.08 -10.25
N ARG A 158 -12.04 -21.56 -9.52
CA ARG A 158 -12.01 -22.90 -8.94
C ARG A 158 -12.59 -22.90 -7.51
N PRO A 159 -13.10 -24.05 -6.99
CA PRO A 159 -13.70 -24.09 -5.66
C PRO A 159 -12.76 -23.64 -4.52
N TRP A 160 -11.48 -23.98 -4.59
CA TRP A 160 -10.48 -23.57 -3.59
C TRP A 160 -10.17 -22.06 -3.63
N GLU A 161 -10.23 -21.43 -4.81
CA GLU A 161 -10.06 -19.98 -4.97
C GLU A 161 -11.21 -19.20 -4.33
N LYS A 162 -12.44 -19.75 -4.34
CA LYS A 162 -13.58 -19.18 -3.58
C LYS A 162 -13.31 -19.17 -2.08
N ILE A 163 -12.75 -20.25 -1.54
CA ILE A 163 -12.39 -20.33 -0.11
C ILE A 163 -11.33 -19.28 0.20
N ILE A 164 -10.28 -19.18 -0.62
CA ILE A 164 -9.23 -18.16 -0.47
C ILE A 164 -9.84 -16.75 -0.50
N LYS A 165 -10.77 -16.48 -1.42
CA LYS A 165 -11.46 -15.19 -1.51
C LYS A 165 -12.16 -14.83 -0.20
N TYR A 166 -12.90 -15.76 0.41
CA TYR A 166 -13.55 -15.52 1.71
C TYR A 166 -12.55 -15.30 2.84
N ILE A 167 -11.43 -16.03 2.85
CA ILE A 167 -10.35 -15.81 3.81
C ILE A 167 -9.76 -14.40 3.63
N CYS A 168 -9.46 -14.00 2.39
CA CYS A 168 -8.95 -12.65 2.09
C CYS A 168 -9.94 -11.55 2.49
N ILE A 169 -11.25 -11.74 2.28
CA ILE A 169 -12.28 -10.82 2.77
C ILE A 169 -12.22 -10.71 4.30
N ALA A 170 -12.24 -11.84 5.01
CA ALA A 170 -12.23 -11.85 6.47
C ALA A 170 -10.98 -11.17 7.03
N LEU A 171 -9.80 -11.48 6.48
CA LEU A 171 -8.53 -10.87 6.88
C LEU A 171 -8.51 -9.36 6.59
N TYR A 172 -9.00 -8.94 5.42
CA TYR A 172 -9.00 -7.53 5.06
C TYR A 172 -10.00 -6.71 5.90
N VAL A 173 -11.18 -7.26 6.18
CA VAL A 173 -12.16 -6.65 7.08
C VAL A 173 -11.61 -6.55 8.51
N ALA A 174 -10.95 -7.60 9.01
CA ALA A 174 -10.31 -7.58 10.32
C ALA A 174 -9.21 -6.51 10.39
N PHE A 175 -8.36 -6.41 9.35
CA PHE A 175 -7.32 -5.39 9.23
C PHE A 175 -7.89 -3.96 9.23
N LEU A 176 -8.91 -3.69 8.41
CA LEU A 176 -9.57 -2.39 8.39
C LEU A 176 -10.27 -2.07 9.71
N GLY A 177 -10.98 -3.04 10.28
CA GLY A 177 -11.65 -2.90 11.57
C GLY A 177 -10.68 -2.58 12.70
N PHE A 178 -9.56 -3.29 12.77
CA PHE A 178 -8.50 -3.04 13.75
C PHE A 178 -7.88 -1.65 13.60
N THR A 179 -7.44 -1.29 12.39
CA THR A 179 -6.78 0.00 12.14
C THR A 179 -7.72 1.20 12.30
N LEU A 180 -8.99 1.06 11.90
CA LEU A 180 -10.02 2.07 12.13
C LEU A 180 -10.33 2.24 13.61
N SER A 181 -10.46 1.14 14.36
CA SER A 181 -10.71 1.19 15.80
C SER A 181 -9.58 1.92 16.53
N LEU A 182 -8.33 1.57 16.24
CA LEU A 182 -7.18 2.28 16.80
C LEU A 182 -7.15 3.75 16.37
N THR A 183 -7.46 4.07 15.10
CA THR A 183 -7.54 5.46 14.65
C THR A 183 -8.56 6.28 15.46
N ILE A 184 -9.69 5.69 15.82
CA ILE A 184 -10.72 6.34 16.63
C ILE A 184 -10.25 6.54 18.07
N PHE A 185 -9.76 5.47 18.72
CA PHE A 185 -9.53 5.45 20.17
C PHE A 185 -8.11 5.86 20.61
N GLN A 186 -7.11 5.78 19.74
CA GLN A 186 -5.73 6.14 20.07
C GLN A 186 -5.55 7.67 20.06
N ASP A 187 -4.89 8.15 21.10
CA ASP A 187 -4.49 9.55 21.25
C ASP A 187 -3.39 9.91 20.22
N PRO A 188 -3.50 11.04 19.49
CA PRO A 188 -2.47 11.48 18.55
C PRO A 188 -1.10 11.74 19.19
N ASP A 189 -1.02 11.98 20.50
CA ASP A 189 0.24 12.22 21.22
C ASP A 189 0.81 10.94 21.87
N ALA A 190 0.15 9.79 21.68
CA ALA A 190 0.62 8.48 22.15
C ALA A 190 2.04 8.15 21.64
N SER A 191 2.78 7.34 22.39
CA SER A 191 4.12 6.91 21.96
C SER A 191 4.03 6.10 20.67
N PRO A 192 4.87 6.39 19.65
CA PRO A 192 4.87 5.62 18.42
C PRO A 192 5.34 4.19 18.70
N LEU A 193 4.74 3.22 18.01
CA LEU A 193 5.20 1.82 17.97
C LEU A 193 6.33 1.63 16.96
N TRP A 194 6.39 2.51 15.95
CA TRP A 194 7.46 2.56 14.95
C TRP A 194 8.37 3.75 15.24
N ASP A 195 9.62 3.49 15.60
CA ASP A 195 10.56 4.55 15.96
C ASP A 195 11.07 5.33 14.74
N SER A 196 10.59 6.57 14.60
CA SER A 196 11.00 7.57 13.61
C SER A 196 11.98 8.61 14.17
N SER A 197 12.58 8.37 15.34
CA SER A 197 13.49 9.29 16.05
C SER A 197 14.67 9.83 15.23
N LYS A 198 15.13 9.13 14.18
CA LYS A 198 16.19 9.62 13.29
C LYS A 198 15.81 10.90 12.50
N CYS A 199 14.56 11.34 12.56
CA CYS A 199 14.04 12.47 11.80
C CYS A 199 13.58 13.67 12.65
N THR A 200 13.90 13.70 13.95
CA THR A 200 13.41 14.77 14.85
C THR A 200 14.18 16.09 14.78
N ASP A 201 15.31 16.15 14.07
CA ASP A 201 16.21 17.31 14.07
C ASP A 201 16.09 18.23 12.84
N ILE A 202 14.98 18.16 12.10
CA ILE A 202 14.70 19.12 11.02
C ILE A 202 13.82 20.24 11.59
N GLU A 203 14.49 21.27 12.15
CA GLU A 203 13.89 22.59 12.40
C GLU A 203 13.35 23.25 11.13
#